data_AF-A0A4Y9T6T2-F1
#
_entry.id   AF-A0A4Y9T6T2-F1
#
_cell.length_a   1.000
_cell.length_b   1.000
_cell.length_c   1.000
_cell.angle_alpha   90.00
_cell.angle_beta   90.00
_cell.angle_gamma   90.00
#
_symmetry.space_group_name_H-M   'P 1'
#
loop_
_entity.id
_entity.type
_entity.pdbx_description
1 polymer ?
#
loop_
_entity_poly.entity_id
_entity_poly.type
_entity_poly.pdbx_seq_one_letter_code
_entity_poly.pdbx_strand_id
1 'polypeptide(L)'
;MERFIENAMYASRWLLAPIYFGLSLGLLALALKFFQEVFHVIPNVFSMAESDLILVLLSLIDMALVGGLLVMVMISGYENFVSQLDIDEHKEKLNWLGT
;
A
#
# COMPACT_ATOMS: atom_id res chain seq x y z
N MET A 1 6.32 7.78 31.69
CA MET A 1 5.48 7.41 30.54
C MET A 1 6.10 7.88 29.22
N GLU A 2 6.76 9.03 29.17
CA GLU A 2 7.46 9.57 27.98
C GLU A 2 8.44 8.58 27.31
N ARG A 3 9.33 7.93 28.07
CA ARG A 3 10.29 6.93 27.51
C ARG A 3 9.63 5.70 26.87
N PHE A 4 8.39 5.38 27.27
CA PHE A 4 7.64 4.26 26.67
C PHE A 4 6.99 4.69 25.34
N ILE A 5 6.58 5.95 25.24
CA ILE A 5 6.04 6.56 24.02
C ILE A 5 7.17 6.75 22.99
N GLU A 6 8.34 7.28 23.39
CA GLU A 6 9.50 7.42 22.51
C GLU A 6 9.96 6.07 21.93
N ASN A 7 10.12 5.05 22.77
CA ASN A 7 10.51 3.71 22.31
C ASN A 7 9.45 3.08 21.39
N ALA A 8 8.17 3.32 21.65
CA ALA A 8 7.09 2.88 20.77
C ALA A 8 7.13 3.60 19.40
N MET A 9 7.46 4.89 19.36
CA MET A 9 7.63 5.63 18.11
C MET A 9 8.82 5.13 17.27
N TYR A 10 9.98 4.90 17.89
CA TYR A 10 11.13 4.33 17.19
C TYR A 10 10.88 2.90 16.68
N ALA A 11 10.19 2.07 17.47
CA ALA A 11 9.82 0.71 17.06
C ALA A 11 8.81 0.71 15.90
N SER A 12 7.87 1.67 15.88
CA SER A 12 6.87 1.82 14.80
C SER A 12 7.54 2.04 13.45
N ARG A 13 8.53 2.95 13.34
CA ARG A 13 9.26 3.21 12.09
C ARG A 13 9.92 1.95 11.52
N TRP A 14 10.54 1.15 12.39
CA TRP A 14 11.23 -0.07 11.97
C TRP A 14 10.27 -1.20 11.57
N LEU A 15 9.09 -1.27 12.19
CA LEU A 15 8.02 -2.20 11.82
C LEU A 15 7.35 -1.82 10.50
N LEU A 16 7.18 -0.52 10.24
CA LEU A 16 6.53 -0.01 9.04
C LEU A 16 7.34 -0.26 7.76
N ALA A 17 8.67 -0.13 7.81
CA ALA A 17 9.55 -0.32 6.66
C ALA A 17 9.35 -1.69 5.93
N PRO A 18 9.42 -2.86 6.61
CA PRO A 18 9.17 -4.14 5.96
C PRO A 18 7.71 -4.33 5.51
N ILE A 19 6.74 -3.72 6.20
CA ILE A 19 5.33 -3.76 5.80
C ILE A 19 5.13 -3.04 4.47
N TYR A 20 5.62 -1.80 4.33
CA TYR A 20 5.51 -1.05 3.05
C TYR A 20 6.26 -1.72 1.92
N PHE A 21 7.42 -2.34 2.21
CA PHE A 21 8.15 -3.12 1.23
C PHE A 21 7.33 -4.33 0.74
N GLY A 22 6.70 -5.06 1.67
CA GLY A 22 5.79 -6.16 1.33
C GLY A 22 4.57 -5.71 0.52
N LEU A 23 3.94 -4.59 0.90
CA LEU A 23 2.82 -4.01 0.16
C LEU A 23 3.21 -3.58 -1.26
N SER A 24 4.39 -2.98 -1.43
CA SER A 24 4.92 -2.60 -2.74
C SER A 24 5.17 -3.82 -3.62
N LEU A 25 5.77 -4.88 -3.08
CA LEU A 25 5.96 -6.15 -3.80
C LEU A 25 4.62 -6.79 -4.16
N GLY A 26 3.64 -6.76 -3.26
CA GLY A 26 2.29 -7.26 -3.51
C GLY A 26 1.59 -6.50 -4.64
N LEU A 27 1.68 -5.17 -4.64
CA LEU A 27 1.16 -4.31 -5.71
C LEU A 27 1.82 -4.63 -7.05
N LEU A 28 3.14 -4.84 -7.05
CA LEU A 28 3.89 -5.18 -8.26
C LEU A 28 3.48 -6.57 -8.79
N ALA A 29 3.34 -7.56 -7.91
CA ALA A 29 2.86 -8.89 -8.27
C ALA A 29 1.43 -8.85 -8.85
N LEU A 30 0.55 -8.05 -8.26
CA LEU A 30 -0.81 -7.86 -8.74
C LEU A 30 -0.81 -7.20 -10.12
N ALA A 31 -0.01 -6.15 -10.32
CA ALA A 31 0.13 -5.51 -11.62
C ALA A 31 0.63 -6.48 -12.69
N LEU A 32 1.64 -7.29 -12.39
CA LEU A 32 2.14 -8.33 -13.30
C LEU A 32 1.04 -9.34 -13.66
N LYS A 33 0.26 -9.80 -12.68
CA LYS A 33 -0.86 -10.72 -12.93
C LYS A 33 -1.98 -10.10 -13.76
N PHE A 34 -2.32 -8.85 -13.50
CA PHE A 34 -3.29 -8.11 -14.29
C PHE A 34 -2.88 -8.04 -15.77
N PHE A 35 -1.64 -7.65 -16.07
CA PHE A 35 -1.16 -7.59 -17.44
C PHE A 35 -1.07 -8.98 -18.08
N GLN A 36 -0.62 -10.00 -17.32
CA GLN A 36 -0.59 -11.38 -17.80
C GLN A 36 -1.98 -11.84 -18.25
N GLU A 37 -3.02 -11.57 -17.46
CA GLU A 37 -4.39 -11.95 -17.77
C GLU A 37 -4.91 -11.21 -19.01
N VAL A 38 -4.62 -9.91 -19.13
CA VAL A 38 -4.95 -9.11 -20.33
C VAL A 38 -4.31 -9.70 -21.59
N PHE A 39 -3.02 -10.05 -21.54
CA PHE A 39 -2.33 -10.66 -22.68
C PHE A 39 -2.88 -12.06 -23.01
N HIS A 40 -3.43 -12.77 -22.04
CA HIS A 40 -4.07 -14.07 -22.26
C HIS A 40 -5.45 -13.93 -22.91
N VAL A 41 -6.23 -12.92 -22.55
CA VAL A 41 -7.61 -12.72 -23.04
C VAL A 41 -7.66 -12.15 -24.45
N ILE A 42 -6.83 -11.15 -24.76
CA ILE A 42 -6.85 -10.44 -26.06
C ILE A 42 -6.88 -11.40 -27.26
N PRO A 43 -5.98 -12.40 -27.39
CA PRO A 43 -6.00 -13.30 -28.53
C PRO A 43 -7.16 -14.32 -28.50
N ASN A 44 -7.66 -14.66 -27.31
CA ASN A 44 -8.68 -15.69 -27.12
C ASN A 44 -10.12 -15.16 -27.12
N VAL A 45 -10.32 -13.83 -27.14
CA VAL A 45 -11.61 -13.17 -26.99
C VAL A 45 -12.67 -13.63 -28.02
N PHE A 46 -12.25 -13.95 -29.24
CA PHE A 46 -13.16 -14.40 -30.32
C PHE A 46 -13.45 -15.90 -30.28
N SER A 47 -12.68 -16.68 -29.51
CA SER A 47 -12.82 -18.13 -29.38
C SER A 47 -13.41 -18.57 -28.04
N MET A 48 -13.47 -17.68 -27.04
CA MET A 48 -14.01 -17.96 -25.71
C MET A 48 -15.53 -17.93 -25.70
N ALA A 49 -16.13 -18.74 -24.81
CA ALA A 49 -17.56 -18.62 -24.51
C ALA A 49 -17.86 -17.32 -23.77
N GLU A 50 -19.08 -16.78 -23.93
CA GLU A 50 -19.50 -15.53 -23.31
C GLU A 50 -19.40 -15.57 -21.78
N SER A 51 -19.75 -16.71 -21.16
CA SER A 51 -19.63 -16.92 -19.71
C SER A 51 -18.18 -16.79 -19.23
N ASP A 52 -17.23 -17.36 -19.97
CA ASP A 52 -15.82 -17.38 -19.58
C ASP A 52 -15.23 -15.98 -19.71
N LEU A 53 -15.61 -15.24 -20.76
CA LEU A 53 -15.21 -13.85 -20.93
C LEU A 53 -15.68 -12.98 -19.75
N ILE A 54 -16.94 -13.14 -19.32
CA ILE A 54 -17.49 -12.41 -18.16
C ILE A 54 -16.70 -12.74 -16.89
N LEU A 55 -16.39 -14.01 -16.64
CA LEU A 55 -15.62 -14.41 -15.46
C LEU A 55 -14.22 -13.79 -15.43
N VAL A 56 -13.53 -13.75 -16.57
CA VAL A 56 -12.20 -13.13 -16.62
C VAL A 56 -12.29 -11.62 -16.45
N LEU A 57 -13.30 -10.96 -17.03
CA LEU A 57 -13.52 -9.53 -16.81
C LEU A 57 -13.79 -9.21 -15.34
N LEU A 58 -14.60 -10.03 -14.64
CA LEU A 58 -14.84 -9.87 -13.20
C LEU A 58 -13.54 -10.03 -12.40
N SER A 59 -12.68 -10.98 -12.77
CA SER A 59 -11.37 -11.15 -12.14
C SER A 59 -10.44 -9.95 -12.38
N LEU A 60 -10.43 -9.38 -13.59
CA LEU A 60 -9.67 -8.15 -13.90
C LEU A 60 -10.15 -6.96 -13.07
N ILE A 61 -11.48 -6.81 -12.91
CA ILE A 61 -12.07 -5.76 -12.08
C ILE A 61 -11.68 -5.96 -10.61
N ASP A 62 -11.79 -7.19 -10.10
CA ASP A 62 -11.42 -7.52 -8.72
C ASP A 62 -9.95 -7.21 -8.43
N MET A 63 -9.04 -7.62 -9.31
CA MET A 63 -7.62 -7.26 -9.21
C MET A 63 -7.43 -5.74 -9.18
N ALA A 64 -8.09 -4.99 -10.07
CA ALA A 64 -7.99 -3.53 -10.08
C ALA A 64 -8.50 -2.89 -8.78
N LEU A 65 -9.62 -3.39 -8.23
CA LEU A 65 -10.17 -2.93 -6.96
C LEU A 65 -9.22 -3.23 -5.79
N VAL A 66 -8.68 -4.44 -5.72
CA VAL A 66 -7.69 -4.83 -4.69
C VAL A 66 -6.42 -3.98 -4.81
N GLY A 67 -5.94 -3.72 -6.03
CA GLY A 67 -4.80 -2.84 -6.27
C GLY A 67 -5.06 -1.42 -5.80
N GLY A 68 -6.23 -0.86 -6.11
CA GLY A 68 -6.64 0.47 -5.62
C GLY A 68 -6.74 0.55 -4.10
N LEU A 69 -7.29 -0.49 -3.46
CA LEU A 69 -7.35 -0.59 -2.01
C LEU A 69 -5.95 -0.69 -1.39
N LEU A 70 -5.04 -1.47 -1.97
CA LEU A 70 -3.64 -1.54 -1.50
C LEU A 70 -2.98 -0.17 -1.55
N VAL A 71 -3.13 0.57 -2.66
CA VAL A 71 -2.58 1.93 -2.79
C VAL A 71 -3.17 2.87 -1.73
N MET A 72 -4.49 2.81 -1.51
CA MET A 72 -5.14 3.61 -0.47
C MET A 72 -4.59 3.29 0.92
N VAL A 73 -4.43 2.02 1.26
CA VAL A 73 -3.85 1.57 2.53
C VAL A 73 -2.40 2.04 2.66
N MET A 74 -1.61 2.00 1.58
CA MET A 74 -0.23 2.47 1.60
C MET A 74 -0.14 3.99 1.88
N ILE A 75 -0.95 4.79 1.19
CA ILE A 75 -0.94 6.26 1.37
C ILE A 75 -1.47 6.62 2.76
N SER A 76 -2.63 6.08 3.13
CA SER A 76 -3.26 6.37 4.42
C SER A 76 -2.41 5.87 5.59
N GLY A 77 -1.77 4.70 5.45
CA GLY A 77 -0.83 4.22 6.45
C GLY A 77 0.36 5.17 6.62
N TYR A 78 0.90 5.69 5.52
CA TYR A 78 2.07 6.57 5.57
C TYR A 78 1.73 7.90 6.24
N GLU A 79 0.58 8.49 5.89
CA GLU A 79 0.09 9.72 6.51
C GLU A 79 -0.20 9.54 8.00
N ASN A 80 -0.88 8.47 8.39
CA ASN A 80 -1.27 8.26 9.78
C ASN A 80 -0.09 7.89 10.69
N PHE A 81 0.86 7.09 10.20
CA PHE A 81 1.90 6.51 11.05
C PHE A 81 3.31 7.07 10.81
N VAL A 82 3.64 7.61 9.64
CA VAL A 82 4.99 8.15 9.38
C VAL A 82 4.98 9.67 9.44
N SER A 83 4.02 10.32 8.80
CA SER A 83 3.92 11.79 8.77
C SER A 83 3.69 12.39 10.17
N GLN A 84 2.78 11.80 10.97
CA GLN A 84 2.56 12.29 12.34
C GLN A 84 3.82 12.14 13.23
N LEU A 85 4.56 11.04 13.11
CA LEU A 85 5.80 10.82 13.86
C LEU A 85 6.91 11.82 13.47
N ASP A 86 6.99 12.19 12.18
CA ASP A 86 7.98 13.16 11.69
C ASP A 86 7.67 14.61 12.12
N ILE A 87 6.39 14.95 12.25
CA ILE A 87 5.92 16.26 12.73
C ILE A 87 6.19 16.44 14.24
N ASP A 88 6.05 15.38 15.05
CA ASP A 88 6.31 15.45 16.50
C ASP A 88 7.82 15.59 16.80
N GLU A 89 8.69 14.96 16.01
CA GLU A 89 10.15 15.02 16.21
C GLU A 89 10.74 16.43 15.98
N HIS A 90 10.10 17.27 15.15
CA HIS A 90 10.50 18.65 14.91
C HIS A 90 9.89 19.69 15.87
N LYS A 91 8.93 19.32 16.74
CA LYS A 91 8.29 20.26 17.67
C LYS A 91 8.97 20.42 19.03
N GLU A 92 10.00 19.62 19.35
CA GLU A 92 10.69 19.66 20.65
C GLU A 92 12.12 20.25 20.63
N LYS A 93 12.36 21.30 19.83
CA LYS A 93 13.60 22.10 19.97
C LYS A 93 13.40 23.61 20.12
N LEU A 94 12.20 24.09 20.45
CA LEU A 94 11.90 25.53 20.34
C LEU A 94 11.14 26.20 21.51
N ASN A 95 11.33 25.81 22.77
CA ASN A 95 10.88 26.71 23.86
C ASN A 95 11.66 26.71 25.19
N TRP A 96 12.79 26.01 25.31
CA TRP A 96 13.62 26.05 26.54
C TRP A 96 14.92 26.87 26.40
N LEU A 97 15.22 27.40 25.21
CA LEU A 97 16.12 28.55 25.09
C LEU A 97 15.35 29.82 25.46
N GLY A 98 14.92 29.86 26.73
CA GLY A 98 14.67 31.12 27.41
C GLY A 98 16.01 31.84 27.52
N THR A 99 16.04 33.07 27.02
CA THR A 99 16.94 34.11 27.55
C THR A 99 16.52 34.49 28.95
#